data_AF-A0A935AVK7-F1
#
_entry.id   AF-A0A935AVK7-F1
#
_cell.length_a   1.000
_cell.length_b   1.000
_cell.length_c   1.000
_cell.angle_alpha   90.00
_cell.angle_beta   90.00
_cell.angle_gamma   90.00
#
_symmetry.space_group_name_H-M   'P 1'
#
loop_
_entity.id
_entity.type
_entity.pdbx_description
1 polymer ?
#
loop_
_entity_poly.entity_id
_entity_poly.type
_entity_poly.pdbx_seq_one_letter_code
_entity_poly.pdbx_strand_id
1 'polypeptide(L)' 'MAVIELKNQVKDRIESVNDEYLLEEILNLIDFESEKEEIYIIPSDHQKELEISIEQMKNGDTISNEDVNDKVQKWLSK' A
#
# COMPACT_ATOMS: atom_id res chain seq x y z
N MET A 1 16.69 20.14 -9.62
CA MET A 1 15.65 20.60 -10.56
C MET A 1 14.61 21.38 -9.80
N ALA A 2 14.15 22.50 -10.37
CA ALA A 2 12.99 23.19 -9.83
C ALA A 2 11.72 22.38 -10.13
N VAL A 3 10.68 22.51 -9.29
CA VAL A 3 9.39 21.80 -9.50
C VAL A 3 8.81 22.04 -10.89
N ILE A 4 8.97 23.27 -11.41
CA ILE A 4 8.52 23.65 -12.75
C ILE A 4 9.27 22.87 -13.84
N GLU A 5 10.58 22.70 -13.67
CA GLU A 5 11.44 21.99 -14.61
C GLU A 5 11.08 20.51 -14.68
N LEU A 6 10.80 19.89 -13.53
CA LEU A 6 10.35 18.49 -13.46
C LEU A 6 8.98 18.30 -14.12
N LYS A 7 8.02 19.20 -13.86
CA LYS A 7 6.69 19.14 -14.49
C LYS A 7 6.78 19.22 -16.02
N ASN A 8 7.63 20.08 -16.54
CA ASN A 8 7.81 20.21 -17.98
C ASN A 8 8.42 18.93 -18.57
N GLN A 9 9.46 18.36 -17.94
CA GLN A 9 10.05 17.09 -18.40
C GLN A 9 9.04 15.94 -18.42
N VAL A 10 8.20 15.82 -17.39
CA VAL A 10 7.13 14.80 -17.34
C VAL A 10 6.14 15.01 -18.49
N LYS A 11 5.69 16.25 -18.71
CA LYS A 11 4.77 16.60 -19.80
C LYS A 11 5.36 16.24 -21.17
N ASP A 12 6.59 16.68 -21.44
CA ASP A 12 7.27 16.42 -22.71
C ASP A 12 7.42 14.91 -22.96
N ARG A 13 7.67 14.13 -21.90
CA ARG A 13 7.77 12.68 -22.00
C ARG A 13 6.43 12.03 -22.32
N ILE A 14 5.35 12.45 -21.66
CA ILE A 14 3.98 11.96 -21.91
C ILE A 14 3.55 12.28 -23.34
N GLU A 15 3.80 13.50 -23.84
CA GLU A 15 3.47 13.90 -25.22
C GLU A 15 4.20 13.05 -26.28
N SER A 16 5.33 12.43 -25.93
CA SER A 16 6.08 11.54 -26.83
C SER A 16 5.58 10.09 -26.86
N VAL A 17 4.68 9.70 -25.95
CA VAL A 17 4.16 8.32 -25.83
C VAL A 17 2.87 8.19 -26.64
N ASN A 18 2.81 7.16 -27.50
CA ASN A 18 1.61 6.83 -28.29
C ASN A 18 0.95 5.51 -27.86
N ASP A 19 1.52 4.85 -26.84
CA ASP A 19 0.99 3.60 -26.29
C ASP A 19 -0.10 3.94 -25.28
N GLU A 20 -1.35 3.63 -25.64
CA GLU A 20 -2.53 3.89 -24.83
C GLU A 20 -2.48 3.21 -23.46
N TYR A 21 -2.01 1.96 -23.42
CA TYR A 21 -1.93 1.19 -22.18
C TYR A 21 -0.91 1.79 -21.21
N LEU A 22 0.25 2.21 -21.73
CA LEU A 22 1.26 2.89 -20.91
C LEU A 22 0.75 4.24 -20.36
N LEU A 23 0.00 5.00 -21.17
CA LEU A 23 -0.60 6.26 -20.72
C LEU A 23 -1.64 6.04 -19.63
N GLU A 24 -2.44 4.98 -19.73
CA GLU A 24 -3.42 4.58 -18.72
C GLU A 24 -2.73 4.19 -17.41
N GLU A 25 -1.65 3.40 -17.45
CA GLU A 25 -0.88 3.04 -16.25
C GLU A 25 -0.25 4.27 -15.57
N ILE A 26 0.30 5.21 -16.35
CA ILE A 26 0.89 6.46 -15.83
C ILE A 26 -0.19 7.31 -15.15
N LEU A 27 -1.37 7.42 -15.78
CA LEU A 27 -2.49 8.17 -15.21
C LEU A 27 -2.96 7.55 -13.89
N ASN A 28 -3.18 6.24 -13.87
CA ASN A 28 -3.57 5.51 -12.66
C ASN A 28 -2.56 5.68 -11.52
N LEU A 29 -1.26 5.65 -11.82
CA LEU A 29 -0.22 5.89 -10.82
C LEU A 29 -0.28 7.31 -10.27
N ILE A 30 -0.43 8.31 -11.15
CA ILE A 30 -0.56 9.70 -10.71
C ILE A 30 -1.79 9.86 -9.83
N ASP A 31 -2.93 9.30 -10.20
CA ASP A 31 -4.16 9.40 -9.42
C ASP A 31 -4.01 8.71 -8.06
N PHE A 32 -3.47 7.49 -8.02
CA PHE A 32 -3.21 6.76 -6.77
C PHE A 32 -2.29 7.52 -5.80
N GLU A 33 -1.21 8.10 -6.30
CA GLU A 33 -0.25 8.85 -5.47
C GLU A 33 -0.75 10.28 -5.15
N SER A 34 -1.69 10.82 -5.94
CA SER A 34 -2.26 12.16 -5.77
C SER A 34 -3.55 12.18 -4.95
N GLU A 35 -4.23 11.05 -4.84
CA GLU A 35 -5.26 10.80 -3.85
C GLU A 35 -4.62 11.05 -2.48
N LYS A 36 -4.88 12.24 -1.94
CA LYS A 36 -4.49 12.61 -0.59
C LYS A 36 -4.92 11.49 0.32
N GLU A 37 -3.96 10.88 1.04
CA GLU A 37 -4.15 9.85 2.07
C GLU A 37 -5.61 9.81 2.51
N GLU A 38 -6.43 9.02 1.81
CA GLU A 38 -7.79 8.83 2.27
C GLU A 38 -7.60 8.20 3.64
N ILE A 39 -8.07 8.89 4.68
CA ILE A 39 -7.99 8.39 6.03
C ILE A 39 -8.66 7.03 5.99
N TYR A 40 -7.87 5.97 6.07
CA TYR A 40 -8.39 4.62 6.00
C TYR A 40 -9.25 4.40 7.23
N ILE A 41 -10.57 4.40 7.02
CA ILE A 41 -11.54 4.16 8.08
C ILE A 41 -11.60 2.65 8.26
N ILE A 42 -11.02 2.17 9.36
CA ILE A 42 -11.15 0.77 9.77
C ILE A 42 -12.64 0.43 9.87
N PRO A 43 -13.15 -0.54 9.09
CA PRO A 43 -14.56 -0.92 9.14
C PRO A 43 -14.97 -1.33 10.56
N SER A 44 -16.22 -1.05 10.94
CA SER A 44 -16.76 -1.36 12.27
C SER A 44 -16.58 -2.83 12.65
N ASP A 45 -16.67 -3.72 11.67
CA ASP A 45 -16.58 -5.16 11.87
C ASP A 45 -15.19 -5.61 12.36
N HIS A 46 -14.15 -4.83 12.05
CA HIS A 46 -12.78 -5.08 12.50
C HIS A 46 -12.44 -4.42 13.85
N GLN A 47 -13.30 -3.55 14.39
CA GLN A 47 -13.00 -2.84 15.66
C GLN A 47 -12.76 -3.83 16.81
N LYS A 48 -13.58 -4.88 16.89
CA LYS A 48 -13.45 -5.91 17.92
C LYS A 48 -12.12 -6.68 17.80
N GLU A 49 -11.70 -7.01 16.58
CA GLU A 49 -10.45 -7.72 16.32
C GLU A 49 -9.24 -6.84 16.66
N LEU A 50 -9.34 -5.54 16.38
CA LEU A 50 -8.33 -4.55 16.73
C LEU A 50 -8.19 -4.41 18.26
N GLU A 51 -9.30 -4.32 18.99
CA GLU A 51 -9.30 -4.28 20.46
C GLU A 51 -8.63 -5.53 21.05
N ILE A 52 -8.97 -6.72 20.54
CA ILE A 52 -8.34 -7.97 20.96
C ILE A 52 -6.83 -7.93 20.70
N SER A 53 -6.41 -7.48 19.50
CA SER A 53 -5.00 -7.41 19.12
C SER A 53 -4.21 -6.44 20.00
N ILE A 54 -4.80 -5.29 20.36
CA ILE A 54 -4.21 -4.31 21.26
C ILE A 54 -4.03 -4.91 22.67
N GLU A 55 -5.02 -5.62 23.19
CA GLU A 55 -4.92 -6.26 24.50
C GLU A 55 -3.90 -7.40 24.51
N GLN A 56 -3.85 -8.23 23.46
CA GLN A 56 -2.83 -9.26 23.29
C GLN A 56 -1.41 -8.66 23.31
N MET A 57 -1.20 -7.55 22.60
CA MET A 57 0.08 -6.85 22.61
C MET A 57 0.45 -6.36 24.01
N LYS A 58 -0.49 -5.77 24.75
CA LYS A 58 -0.24 -5.29 26.14
C LYS A 58 0.07 -6.43 27.10
N ASN A 59 -0.58 -7.58 26.94
CA ASN A 59 -0.38 -8.75 27.79
C ASN A 59 0.88 -9.54 27.43
N GLY A 60 1.53 -9.22 26.31
CA GLY A 60 2.66 -9.98 25.80
C GLY A 60 2.25 -11.28 25.11
N ASP A 61 0.96 -11.46 24.78
CA ASP A 61 0.40 -12.57 24.02
C ASP A 61 0.76 -12.46 22.52
N THR A 62 2.02 -12.17 22.24
CA THR A 62 2.59 -12.03 20.91
C THR A 62 3.38 -13.28 20.56
N ILE A 63 3.58 -13.51 19.26
CA ILE A 63 4.41 -14.60 18.75
C ILE A 63 5.59 -14.02 18.00
N SER A 64 6.73 -14.70 18.04
CA SER A 64 7.91 -14.23 17.33
C SER A 64 7.70 -14.33 15.82
N ASN A 65 8.40 -13.49 15.07
CA ASN A 65 8.38 -13.56 13.60
C ASN A 65 8.88 -14.91 13.07
N GLU A 66 9.82 -15.55 13.79
CA GLU A 66 10.31 -16.89 13.47
C GLU A 66 9.19 -17.93 13.59
N ASP A 67 8.45 -17.92 14.71
CA ASP A 67 7.30 -18.83 14.93
C ASP A 67 6.18 -18.63 13.90
N VAL A 68 5.94 -17.38 13.49
CA VAL A 68 4.97 -17.05 12.42
C VAL A 68 5.42 -17.69 11.11
N ASN A 69 6.67 -17.46 10.71
CA ASN A 69 7.20 -17.98 9.46
C ASN A 69 7.15 -19.52 9.42
N ASP A 70 7.52 -20.18 10.52
CA ASP A 70 7.43 -21.64 10.62
C ASP A 70 6.01 -22.17 10.44
N LYS A 71 5.00 -21.49 11.00
CA LYS A 71 3.59 -21.85 10.81
C LYS A 71 3.14 -21.64 9.37
N VAL A 72 3.54 -20.53 8.76
CA VAL A 72 3.20 -20.21 7.36
C VAL A 72 3.80 -21.26 6.41
N GLN A 73 5.08 -21.62 6.58
CA GLN A 73 5.73 -22.66 5.77
C GLN A 73 5.03 -24.02 5.90
N LYS A 74 4.60 -24.40 7.11
CA LYS A 74 3.81 -25.62 7.34
C LYS A 74 2.42 -25.60 6.71
N TRP A 75 1.82 -24.41 6.56
CA TRP A 75 0.53 -24.27 5.91
C TRP A 75 0.65 -24.35 4.38
N LEU A 76 1.66 -23.68 3.80
CA LEU A 76 1.91 -23.67 2.36
C LEU A 76 2.41 -24.99 1.80
N SER A 77 2.91 -25.88 2.65
CA SER A 77 3.38 -27.23 2.27
C SER A 77 2.31 -28.32 2.39
N LYS A 78 1.05 -27.94 2.70
CA LYS A 78 -0.12 -28.82 2.59
C LYS A 78 -0.76 -28.69 1.22
#